data_AF-A0A544VRQ4-F1
#
_entry.id   AF-A0A544VRQ4-F1
#
_cell.length_a   1.000
_cell.length_b   1.000
_cell.length_c   1.000
_cell.angle_alpha   90.00
_cell.angle_beta   90.00
_cell.angle_gamma   90.00
#
_symmetry.space_group_name_H-M   'P 1'
#
loop_
_entity.id
_entity.type
_entity.pdbx_description
1 polymer ?
#
loop_
_entity_poly.entity_id
_entity_poly.type
_entity_poly.pdbx_seq_one_letter_code
_entity_poly.pdbx_strand_id
1 'polypeptide(L)'
;MSEVADRVTRFAADLVASAEAEGARQSRSAKQQLDHWVRVGRAVSSQQTAARRRVEAAMAGELPLRELTIEEGVVFNAEISAGIEESLSRTDYGRVLAARGVTTVALDEHGDIVEHRPDGTSVVLTGTP
;
A
#
# COMPACT_ATOMS: atom_id res chain seq x y z
N MET A 1 2.95 -27.87 -25.38
CA MET A 1 2.22 -26.82 -24.62
C MET A 1 2.82 -26.81 -23.24
N SER A 2 3.51 -25.75 -22.84
CA SER A 2 4.07 -25.68 -21.49
C SER A 2 2.93 -25.43 -20.52
N GLU A 3 2.62 -26.41 -19.69
CA GLU A 3 1.71 -26.23 -18.56
C GLU A 3 2.37 -25.19 -17.63
N VAL A 4 1.75 -24.02 -17.48
CA VAL A 4 2.25 -23.00 -16.55
C VAL A 4 1.97 -23.55 -15.16
N ALA A 5 3.01 -23.99 -14.46
CA ALA A 5 2.86 -24.49 -13.10
C ALA A 5 2.31 -23.39 -12.19
N ASP A 6 1.12 -23.61 -11.64
CA ASP A 6 0.51 -22.71 -10.66
C ASP A 6 1.38 -22.68 -9.39
N ARG A 7 1.65 -21.46 -8.89
CA ARG A 7 2.38 -21.22 -7.64
C ARG A 7 1.45 -20.61 -6.60
N VAL A 8 1.50 -21.14 -5.38
CA VAL A 8 0.77 -20.55 -4.24
C VAL A 8 1.49 -19.27 -3.82
N THR A 9 0.80 -18.15 -3.95
CA THR A 9 1.25 -16.82 -3.53
C THR A 9 0.22 -16.26 -2.56
N ARG A 10 0.68 -15.67 -1.45
CA ARG A 10 -0.21 -14.98 -0.50
C ARG A 10 -0.48 -13.57 -1.03
N PHE A 11 -1.74 -13.17 -1.01
CA PHE A 11 -2.20 -11.81 -1.30
C PHE A 11 -2.86 -11.23 -0.06
N ALA A 12 -2.84 -9.89 0.05
CA ALA A 12 -3.60 -9.19 1.07
C ALA A 12 -5.11 -9.44 0.88
N ALA A 13 -5.85 -9.58 1.98
CA ALA A 13 -7.24 -10.02 1.94
C ALA A 13 -8.16 -9.00 1.26
N ASP A 14 -7.90 -7.71 1.47
CA ASP A 14 -8.56 -6.58 0.83
C ASP A 14 -8.30 -6.51 -0.69
N LEU A 15 -7.10 -6.85 -1.14
CA LEU A 15 -6.77 -6.96 -2.56
C LEU A 15 -7.53 -8.12 -3.22
N VAL A 16 -7.65 -9.26 -2.53
CA VAL A 16 -8.47 -10.40 -3.01
C VAL A 16 -9.95 -10.00 -3.07
N ALA A 17 -10.48 -9.35 -2.03
CA ALA A 17 -11.86 -8.86 -2.02
C ALA A 17 -12.14 -7.85 -3.15
N SER A 18 -11.18 -6.95 -3.43
CA SER A 18 -11.27 -6.01 -4.55
C SER A 18 -11.30 -6.73 -5.89
N ALA A 19 -10.47 -7.76 -6.06
CA ALA A 19 -10.44 -8.57 -7.28
C ALA A 19 -11.74 -9.39 -7.47
N GLU A 20 -12.36 -9.87 -6.39
CA GLU A 20 -13.68 -10.51 -6.44
C GLU A 20 -14.77 -9.54 -6.92
N ALA A 21 -14.81 -8.34 -6.35
CA ALA A 21 -15.80 -7.33 -6.70
C ALA A 21 -15.65 -6.84 -8.16
N GLU A 22 -14.43 -6.60 -8.63
CA GLU A 22 -14.18 -6.26 -10.04
C GLU A 22 -14.41 -7.46 -10.97
N GLY A 23 -13.96 -8.64 -10.56
CA GLY A 23 -14.14 -9.87 -11.31
C GLY A 23 -15.62 -10.14 -11.58
N ALA A 24 -16.48 -10.01 -10.58
CA ALA A 24 -17.92 -10.15 -10.73
C ALA A 24 -18.50 -9.19 -11.79
N ARG A 25 -18.06 -7.92 -11.80
CA ARG A 25 -18.47 -6.91 -12.81
C ARG A 25 -18.01 -7.26 -14.22
N GLN A 26 -16.87 -7.93 -14.35
CA GLN A 26 -16.25 -8.28 -15.64
C GLN A 26 -16.45 -9.75 -16.04
N SER A 27 -17.28 -10.50 -15.30
CA SER A 27 -17.49 -11.95 -15.48
C SER A 27 -16.19 -12.77 -15.39
N ARG A 28 -15.35 -12.49 -14.40
CA ARG A 28 -14.08 -13.18 -14.10
C ARG A 28 -14.02 -13.63 -12.64
N SER A 29 -13.26 -14.70 -12.37
CA SER A 29 -12.91 -15.06 -11.00
C SER A 29 -11.89 -14.08 -10.40
N ALA A 30 -11.74 -14.08 -9.07
CA ALA A 30 -10.74 -13.28 -8.37
C ALA A 30 -9.32 -13.51 -8.91
N LYS A 31 -8.93 -14.79 -9.07
CA LYS A 31 -7.62 -15.17 -9.65
C LYS A 31 -7.44 -14.56 -11.04
N GLN A 32 -8.44 -14.71 -11.92
CA GLN A 32 -8.37 -14.18 -13.29
C GLN A 32 -8.26 -12.66 -13.30
N GLN A 33 -8.94 -11.98 -12.39
CA GLN A 33 -8.89 -10.53 -12.27
C GLN A 33 -7.53 -10.05 -11.74
N LEU A 34 -6.96 -10.74 -10.75
CA LEU A 34 -5.59 -10.49 -10.28
C LEU A 34 -4.56 -10.71 -11.40
N ASP A 35 -4.64 -11.83 -12.12
CA ASP A 35 -3.77 -12.13 -13.27
C ASP A 35 -3.87 -11.03 -14.34
N HIS A 36 -5.09 -10.52 -14.58
CA HIS A 36 -5.32 -9.43 -15.51
C HIS A 36 -4.64 -8.13 -15.05
N TRP A 37 -4.86 -7.70 -13.81
CA TRP A 37 -4.22 -6.51 -13.26
C TRP A 37 -2.69 -6.62 -13.27
N VAL A 38 -2.12 -7.77 -12.94
CA VAL A 38 -0.67 -8.00 -13.01
C VAL A 38 -0.15 -7.85 -14.44
N ARG A 39 -0.86 -8.40 -15.44
CA ARG A 39 -0.46 -8.25 -16.85
C ARG A 39 -0.52 -6.81 -17.32
N VAL A 40 -1.60 -6.10 -16.97
CA VAL A 40 -1.76 -4.66 -17.29
C VAL A 40 -0.67 -3.85 -16.61
N GLY A 41 -0.48 -4.02 -15.29
CA GLY A 41 0.54 -3.33 -14.51
C GLY A 41 1.95 -3.56 -15.05
N ARG A 42 2.28 -4.79 -15.45
CA ARG A 42 3.57 -5.10 -16.09
C ARG A 42 3.72 -4.41 -17.44
N ALA A 43 2.69 -4.42 -18.28
CA ALA A 43 2.73 -3.77 -19.59
C ALA A 43 2.91 -2.25 -19.45
N VAL A 44 2.11 -1.61 -18.58
CA VAL A 44 2.19 -0.19 -18.26
C VAL A 44 3.57 0.17 -17.69
N SER A 45 4.11 -0.65 -16.78
CA SER A 45 5.45 -0.44 -16.20
C SER A 45 6.56 -0.55 -17.25
N SER A 46 6.41 -1.44 -18.23
CA SER A 46 7.40 -1.68 -19.28
C SER A 46 7.40 -0.61 -20.39
N GLN A 47 6.30 0.12 -20.56
CA GLN A 47 6.19 1.23 -21.51
C GLN A 47 6.56 2.56 -20.83
N GLN A 48 7.84 2.93 -20.82
CA GLN A 48 8.28 4.22 -20.29
C GLN A 48 8.41 5.29 -21.39
N THR A 49 7.29 6.01 -21.55
CA THR A 49 7.15 7.32 -22.21
C THR A 49 7.40 8.45 -21.19
N ALA A 50 7.44 9.70 -21.64
CA ALA A 50 7.70 10.87 -20.79
C ALA A 50 6.77 11.00 -19.55
N ALA A 51 5.58 10.41 -19.58
CA ALA A 51 4.60 10.47 -18.49
C ALA A 51 5.11 9.81 -17.19
N ARG A 52 5.76 8.64 -17.27
CA ARG A 52 6.21 7.97 -16.04
C ARG A 52 7.41 8.68 -15.40
N ARG A 53 8.32 9.29 -16.17
CA ARG A 53 9.34 10.19 -15.61
C ARG A 53 8.75 11.36 -14.83
N ARG A 54 7.61 11.90 -15.29
CA ARG A 54 6.92 13.00 -14.59
C ARG A 54 6.28 12.52 -13.28
N VAL A 55 5.64 11.36 -13.29
CA VAL A 55 5.11 10.73 -12.07
C VAL A 55 6.23 10.44 -11.07
N GLU A 56 7.37 9.89 -11.53
CA GLU A 56 8.54 9.64 -10.68
C GLU A 56 9.12 10.94 -10.10
N ALA A 57 9.24 12.00 -10.90
CA ALA A 57 9.66 13.32 -10.42
C ALA A 57 8.67 13.90 -9.39
N ALA A 58 7.37 13.69 -9.57
CA ALA A 58 6.36 14.09 -8.58
C ALA A 58 6.48 13.29 -7.28
N MET A 59 6.73 11.98 -7.35
CA MET A 59 7.00 11.15 -6.16
C MET A 59 8.27 11.56 -5.43
N ALA A 60 9.28 12.03 -6.16
CA ALA A 60 10.52 12.57 -5.59
C ALA A 60 10.36 14.00 -5.02
N GLY A 61 9.20 14.65 -5.23
CA GLY A 61 8.95 16.03 -4.85
C GLY A 61 9.63 17.07 -5.76
N GLU A 62 10.15 16.65 -6.91
CA GLU A 62 10.83 17.49 -7.91
C GLU A 62 9.85 18.15 -8.89
N LEU A 63 8.65 17.58 -9.06
CA LEU A 63 7.57 18.11 -9.89
C LEU A 63 6.32 18.40 -9.02
N PRO A 64 5.74 19.61 -9.07
CA PRO A 64 4.49 19.89 -8.35
C PRO A 64 3.32 19.04 -8.87
N LEU A 65 2.51 18.47 -7.96
CA LEU A 65 1.37 17.60 -8.34
C LEU A 65 0.36 18.28 -9.27
N ARG A 66 0.18 19.60 -9.13
CA ARG A 66 -0.69 20.41 -10.00
C ARG A 66 -0.27 20.44 -11.47
N GLU A 67 0.94 19.98 -11.78
CA GLU A 67 1.46 19.93 -13.14
C GLU A 67 1.23 18.57 -13.80
N LEU A 68 0.82 17.55 -13.04
CA LEU A 68 0.45 16.26 -13.60
C LEU A 68 -0.85 16.38 -14.42
N THR A 69 -0.94 15.65 -15.53
CA THR A 69 -2.25 15.45 -16.19
C THR A 69 -3.18 14.64 -15.29
N ILE A 70 -4.46 14.56 -15.65
CA ILE A 70 -5.43 13.76 -14.90
C ILE A 70 -5.00 12.29 -14.86
N GLU A 71 -4.56 11.74 -15.99
CA GLU A 71 -4.09 10.36 -16.10
C GLU A 71 -2.81 10.14 -15.28
N GLU A 72 -1.85 11.06 -15.37
CA GLU A 72 -0.62 11.02 -14.56
C GLU A 72 -0.94 11.08 -13.06
N GLY A 73 -1.92 11.89 -12.65
CA GLY A 73 -2.38 11.99 -11.26
C GLY A 73 -3.02 10.71 -10.73
N VAL A 74 -3.80 10.01 -11.56
CA VAL A 74 -4.37 8.69 -11.21
C VAL A 74 -3.25 7.67 -10.97
N VAL A 75 -2.24 7.64 -11.84
CA VAL A 75 -1.09 6.74 -11.68
C VAL A 75 -0.29 7.12 -10.44
N PHE A 76 -0.01 8.40 -10.22
CA PHE A 76 0.70 8.89 -9.03
C PHE A 76 0.00 8.45 -7.72
N ASN A 77 -1.33 8.62 -7.63
CA ASN A 77 -2.08 8.23 -6.43
C ASN A 77 -2.02 6.71 -6.20
N ALA A 78 -2.06 5.90 -7.25
CA ALA A 78 -1.93 4.45 -7.15
C ALA A 78 -0.54 4.03 -6.67
N GLU A 79 0.52 4.62 -7.23
CA GLU A 79 1.92 4.35 -6.87
C GLU A 79 2.24 4.78 -5.43
N ILE A 80 1.79 5.98 -5.02
CA ILE A 80 1.99 6.45 -3.63
C ILE A 80 1.23 5.57 -2.63
N SER A 81 -0.01 5.16 -2.95
CA SER A 81 -0.78 4.27 -2.05
C SER A 81 -0.08 2.93 -1.89
N ALA A 82 0.37 2.31 -2.99
CA ALA A 82 1.14 1.07 -2.95
C ALA A 82 2.48 1.23 -2.20
N GLY A 83 3.19 2.35 -2.38
CA GLY A 83 4.43 2.65 -1.68
C GLY A 83 4.24 2.83 -0.17
N ILE A 84 3.12 3.43 0.25
CA ILE A 84 2.75 3.54 1.67
C ILE A 84 2.49 2.15 2.25
N GLU A 85 1.70 1.32 1.58
CA GLU A 85 1.40 -0.05 2.03
C GLU A 85 2.69 -0.90 2.16
N GLU A 86 3.60 -0.83 1.19
CA GLU A 86 4.88 -1.52 1.26
C GLU A 86 5.71 -1.00 2.45
N SER A 87 5.78 0.33 2.62
CA SER A 87 6.52 0.95 3.72
C SER A 87 5.98 0.53 5.09
N LEU A 88 4.65 0.54 5.26
CA LEU A 88 3.97 0.09 6.48
C LEU A 88 4.26 -1.38 6.79
N SER A 89 4.28 -2.25 5.78
CA SER A 89 4.55 -3.67 5.96
C SER A 89 5.98 -3.97 6.45
N ARG A 90 6.92 -3.05 6.22
CA ARG A 90 8.36 -3.22 6.52
C ARG A 90 8.84 -2.40 7.72
N THR A 91 8.08 -1.40 8.14
CA THR A 91 8.53 -0.39 9.11
C THR A 91 7.78 -0.53 10.43
N ASP A 92 8.52 -0.82 11.49
CA ASP A 92 8.03 -0.69 12.86
C ASP A 92 8.20 0.77 13.33
N TYR A 93 7.16 1.57 13.11
CA TYR A 93 7.16 2.98 13.49
C TYR A 93 7.24 3.20 15.01
N GLY A 94 6.67 2.29 15.80
CA GLY A 94 6.77 2.34 17.26
C GLY A 94 8.24 2.25 17.70
N ARG A 95 8.98 1.28 17.15
CA ARG A 95 10.42 1.14 17.42
C ARG A 95 11.23 2.34 16.93
N VAL A 96 10.93 2.87 15.74
CA VAL A 96 11.64 4.03 15.18
C VAL A 96 11.44 5.27 16.05
N LEU A 97 10.23 5.51 16.52
CA LEU A 97 9.89 6.67 17.35
C LEU A 97 10.40 6.52 18.79
N ALA A 98 10.31 5.31 19.37
CA ALA A 98 10.91 5.01 20.67
C ALA A 98 12.43 5.26 20.68
N ALA A 99 13.15 4.84 19.63
CA ALA A 99 14.59 5.10 19.49
C ALA A 99 14.93 6.61 19.39
N ARG A 100 13.95 7.46 19.08
CA ARG A 100 14.08 8.93 19.06
C ARG A 100 13.62 9.59 20.36
N GLY A 101 13.26 8.82 21.39
CA GLY A 101 12.74 9.37 22.65
C GLY A 101 11.29 9.84 22.56
N VAL A 102 10.54 9.42 21.53
CA VAL A 102 9.15 9.84 21.32
C VAL A 102 8.20 8.80 21.92
N THR A 103 7.34 9.25 22.84
CA THR A 103 6.19 8.47 23.31
C THR A 103 5.12 8.44 22.21
N THR A 104 4.62 7.25 21.88
CA THR A 104 3.57 7.08 20.87
C THR A 104 2.30 6.54 21.51
N VAL A 105 1.14 6.99 21.03
CA VAL A 105 -0.16 6.47 21.45
C VAL A 105 -0.81 5.81 20.23
N ALA A 106 -1.20 4.55 20.36
CA ALA A 106 -1.80 3.76 19.29
C ALA A 106 -3.01 2.98 19.82
N LEU A 107 -3.86 2.51 18.90
CA LEU A 107 -4.91 1.55 19.22
C LEU A 107 -4.34 0.13 19.08
N ASP A 108 -4.64 -0.73 20.03
CA ASP A 108 -4.32 -2.15 19.93
C ASP A 108 -5.41 -2.93 19.14
N GLU A 109 -5.25 -4.25 19.07
CA GLU A 109 -6.19 -5.14 18.36
C GLU A 109 -7.60 -5.21 18.98
N HIS A 110 -7.74 -4.80 20.25
CA HIS A 110 -9.02 -4.72 20.97
C HIS A 110 -9.65 -3.33 20.84
N GLY A 111 -8.95 -2.38 20.22
CA GLY A 111 -9.35 -0.98 20.14
C GLY A 111 -9.06 -0.19 21.41
N ASP A 112 -8.24 -0.72 22.31
CA ASP A 112 -7.80 -0.01 23.51
C ASP A 112 -6.69 0.98 23.15
N ILE A 113 -6.69 2.14 23.79
CA ILE A 113 -5.64 3.14 23.62
C ILE A 113 -4.43 2.70 24.45
N VAL A 114 -3.28 2.52 23.81
CA VAL A 114 -2.02 2.13 24.45
C VAL A 114 -0.97 3.21 24.25
N GLU A 115 -0.40 3.69 25.35
CA GLU A 115 0.80 4.54 25.36
C GLU A 115 2.04 3.65 25.34
N HIS A 116 2.91 3.82 24.35
CA HIS A 116 4.22 3.18 24.25
C HIS A 116 5.31 4.20 24.56
N ARG A 117 6.12 3.91 25.58
CA ARG A 117 7.20 4.79 26.02
C ARG A 117 8.55 4.41 25.41
N PRO A 118 9.47 5.38 25.28
CA PRO A 118 10.82 5.13 24.77
C PRO A 118 11.65 4.14 25.57
N ASP A 119 11.31 3.91 26.84
CA ASP A 119 11.95 2.93 27.74
C ASP A 119 11.51 1.48 27.48
N GLY A 120 10.65 1.26 26.48
CA GLY A 120 10.10 -0.04 26.12
C GLY A 120 8.87 -0.45 26.94
N THR A 121 8.42 0.38 27.89
CA THR A 121 7.18 0.13 28.63
C THR A 121 5.96 0.53 27.81
N SER A 122 4.83 -0.10 28.08
CA SER A 122 3.55 0.25 27.47
C SER A 122 2.45 0.24 28.52
N VAL A 123 1.52 1.18 28.44
CA VAL A 123 0.43 1.35 29.40
C VAL A 123 -0.88 1.52 28.64
N VAL A 124 -1.87 0.69 28.96
CA VAL A 124 -3.24 0.87 28.48
C VAL A 124 -3.83 2.10 29.17
N LEU A 125 -4.22 3.09 28.37
CA LEU A 125 -4.87 4.30 28.83
C LEU A 125 -6.37 4.03 29.00
N THR A 126 -6.78 3.73 30.21
CA THR A 126 -8.20 3.74 30.57
C THR A 126 -8.62 5.20 30.80
N GLY A 127 -9.52 5.69 29.94
CA GLY A 127 -10.12 7.01 30.13
C GLY A 127 -10.75 7.07 31.51
N THR A 128 -10.17 7.86 32.42
CA THR A 128 -10.81 8.15 33.69
C THR A 128 -11.79 9.29 33.44
N PRO A 129 -13.08 9.18 33.84
CA PRO A 129 -14.03 10.29 33.73
C PRO A 129 -13.62 11.50 34.58
#